data_AF-A0AAU3AZ20-F1
#
_entry.id   AF-A0AAU3AZ20-F1
#
_cell.length_a   1.000
_cell.length_b   1.000
_cell.length_c   1.000
_cell.angle_alpha   90.00
_cell.angle_beta   90.00
_cell.angle_gamma   90.00
#
_symmetry.space_group_name_H-M   'P 1'
#
loop_
_entity.id
_entity.type
_entity.pdbx_description
1 polymer ?
#
loop_
_entity_poly.entity_id
_entity_poly.type
_entity_poly.pdbx_seq_one_letter_code
_entity_poly.pdbx_strand_id
1 'polypeptide(L)'
;MKRLLAAALGLATSLAVVSAVPSHPAEAAIQASFEIRNQYNDNCLDVAGGNTGSGAAVHMWTCNGGANQHWHWVGDQLRSDLNDKCLDLAGTNPYDGAMVELWDCNFQNNQMWGYNNPYLYSKLNSKYLLMVNNGLGSPVVTQGIPFPPDNRNFKWELRPV
;
A
#
# COMPACT_ATOMS: atom_id res chain seq x y z
N MET A 1 -80.14 -12.57 38.91
CA MET A 1 -79.20 -11.50 39.35
C MET A 1 -77.85 -11.80 38.69
N LYS A 2 -77.37 -10.95 37.76
CA LYS A 2 -76.08 -10.20 37.82
C LYS A 2 -74.87 -11.10 38.20
N ARG A 3 -73.76 -11.27 37.46
CA ARG A 3 -73.03 -10.47 36.45
C ARG A 3 -71.94 -11.36 35.78
N LEU A 4 -71.62 -11.07 34.51
CA LEU A 4 -70.40 -11.45 33.77
C LEU A 4 -69.13 -10.84 34.39
N LEU A 5 -67.94 -11.42 34.16
CA LEU A 5 -66.60 -10.81 33.95
C LEU A 5 -65.57 -11.97 33.84
N ALA A 6 -64.97 -12.30 32.69
CA ALA A 6 -63.98 -11.61 31.84
C ALA A 6 -62.56 -12.21 32.03
N ALA A 7 -62.04 -12.82 30.96
CA ALA A 7 -60.68 -13.35 30.87
C ALA A 7 -59.66 -12.20 30.69
N ALA A 8 -58.48 -12.33 31.29
CA ALA A 8 -57.34 -11.47 31.01
C ALA A 8 -56.16 -12.35 30.56
N LEU A 9 -55.90 -12.39 29.25
CA LEU A 9 -54.60 -12.78 28.70
C LEU A 9 -53.66 -11.57 28.86
N GLY A 10 -52.68 -11.67 29.75
CA GLY A 10 -51.56 -10.72 29.81
C GLY A 10 -50.44 -11.20 28.89
N LEU A 11 -50.21 -10.50 27.78
CA LEU A 11 -48.98 -10.64 26.99
C LEU A 11 -47.88 -9.82 27.68
N ALA A 12 -46.86 -10.49 28.23
CA ALA A 12 -45.65 -9.85 28.72
C ALA A 12 -44.67 -9.69 27.55
N THR A 13 -44.58 -8.47 27.01
CA THR A 13 -43.50 -8.09 26.09
C THR A 13 -42.29 -7.65 26.91
N SER A 14 -41.29 -8.52 27.03
CA SER A 14 -39.99 -8.11 27.58
C SER A 14 -39.11 -7.57 26.45
N LEU A 15 -38.75 -6.29 26.54
CA LEU A 15 -37.70 -5.67 25.73
C LEU A 15 -36.35 -6.21 26.22
N ALA A 16 -35.64 -6.96 25.38
CA ALA A 16 -34.23 -7.19 25.60
C ALA A 16 -33.46 -5.91 25.27
N VAL A 17 -32.69 -5.43 26.24
CA VAL A 17 -31.73 -4.32 26.10
C VAL A 17 -30.66 -4.69 25.08
N VAL A 18 -30.56 -3.90 24.00
CA VAL A 18 -29.41 -3.96 23.09
C VAL A 18 -28.26 -3.24 23.78
N SER A 19 -27.29 -3.99 24.28
CA SER A 19 -26.00 -3.44 24.68
C SER A 19 -25.34 -2.85 23.45
N ALA A 20 -25.29 -1.52 23.34
CA ALA A 20 -24.51 -0.86 22.30
C ALA A 20 -23.04 -1.19 22.52
N VAL A 21 -22.48 -2.09 21.71
CA VAL A 21 -21.04 -2.22 21.55
C VAL A 21 -20.54 -0.86 21.04
N PRO A 22 -19.54 -0.22 21.66
CA PRO A 22 -19.02 1.02 21.11
C PRO A 22 -18.43 0.72 19.73
N SER A 23 -19.13 1.16 18.68
CA SER A 23 -18.60 1.26 17.34
C SER A 23 -17.55 2.35 17.37
N HIS A 24 -16.31 1.99 17.72
CA HIS A 24 -15.19 2.87 17.46
C HIS A 24 -15.20 3.13 15.95
N PRO A 25 -15.17 4.39 15.48
CA PRO A 25 -14.59 4.61 14.17
C PRO A 25 -13.17 4.02 14.26
N ALA A 26 -12.78 3.22 13.27
CA ALA A 26 -11.37 2.88 13.10
C ALA A 26 -10.64 4.22 12.99
N GLU A 27 -10.09 4.67 14.11
CA GLU A 27 -9.14 5.75 14.16
C GLU A 27 -8.08 5.34 13.16
N ALA A 28 -8.01 6.08 12.04
CA ALA A 28 -7.20 5.72 10.90
C ALA A 28 -5.78 5.52 11.43
N ALA A 29 -5.38 4.26 11.58
CA ALA A 29 -4.03 3.93 11.97
C ALA A 29 -3.16 4.53 10.87
N ILE A 30 -2.42 5.59 11.21
CA ILE A 30 -1.37 6.06 10.32
C ILE A 30 -0.50 4.83 10.10
N GLN A 31 -0.49 4.31 8.88
CA GLN A 31 0.34 3.16 8.58
C GLN A 31 1.77 3.58 8.87
N ALA A 32 2.45 2.82 9.73
CA ALA A 32 3.83 3.10 10.09
C ALA A 32 4.67 3.16 8.82
N SER A 33 5.52 4.18 8.73
CA SER A 33 6.48 4.31 7.64
C SER A 33 7.46 3.14 7.64
N PHE A 34 7.99 2.83 6.47
CA PHE A 34 8.98 1.80 6.28
C PHE A 34 9.92 2.15 5.13
N GLU A 35 11.11 1.56 5.14
CA GLU A 35 11.95 1.43 3.96
C GLU A 35 11.52 0.22 3.14
N ILE A 36 11.63 0.33 1.81
CA ILE A 36 11.42 -0.77 0.88
C ILE A 36 12.79 -1.25 0.42
N ARG A 37 13.30 -2.33 1.01
CA ARG A 37 14.66 -2.83 0.75
C ARG A 37 14.68 -3.99 -0.21
N ASN A 38 15.61 -4.02 -1.16
CA ASN A 38 15.77 -5.16 -2.06
C ASN A 38 16.64 -6.26 -1.42
N GLN A 39 16.22 -7.52 -1.52
CA GLN A 39 16.96 -8.65 -0.91
C GLN A 39 18.27 -9.02 -1.64
N TYR A 40 18.56 -8.44 -2.81
CA TYR A 40 19.81 -8.71 -3.52
C TYR A 40 21.00 -7.97 -2.89
N ASN A 41 20.84 -6.67 -2.58
CA ASN A 41 21.92 -5.78 -2.12
C ASN A 41 21.56 -4.93 -0.88
N ASP A 42 20.40 -5.14 -0.27
CA ASP A 42 19.90 -4.36 0.89
C ASP A 42 19.74 -2.85 0.65
N ASN A 43 19.78 -2.39 -0.60
CA ASN A 43 19.51 -0.99 -0.95
C ASN A 43 18.01 -0.68 -0.83
N CYS A 44 17.71 0.58 -0.57
CA CYS A 44 16.38 1.14 -0.41
C CYS A 44 15.83 1.69 -1.72
N LEU A 45 14.51 1.63 -1.89
CA LEU A 45 13.77 2.41 -2.87
C LEU A 45 13.83 3.88 -2.47
N ASP A 46 14.46 4.71 -3.30
CA ASP A 46 14.89 6.07 -2.99
C ASP A 46 14.38 7.05 -4.05
N VAL A 47 13.81 8.19 -3.62
CA VAL A 47 13.56 9.33 -4.50
C VAL A 47 14.89 10.05 -4.74
N ALA A 48 15.41 9.94 -5.96
CA ALA A 48 16.78 10.29 -6.30
C ALA A 48 17.12 11.74 -5.91
N GLY A 49 18.12 11.87 -5.03
CA GLY A 49 18.61 13.16 -4.54
C GLY A 49 17.60 13.95 -3.71
N GLY A 50 16.53 13.31 -3.22
CA GLY A 50 15.44 13.98 -2.50
C GLY A 50 14.67 14.98 -3.37
N ASN A 51 14.64 14.77 -4.69
CA ASN A 51 13.95 15.68 -5.60
C ASN A 51 12.42 15.60 -5.37
N THR A 52 11.83 16.74 -5.01
CA THR A 52 10.40 16.83 -4.68
C THR A 52 9.50 17.09 -5.89
N GLY A 53 10.05 17.21 -7.09
CA GLY A 53 9.30 17.45 -8.33
C GLY A 53 8.55 16.21 -8.82
N SER A 54 7.41 16.41 -9.47
CA SER A 54 6.74 15.33 -10.20
C SER A 54 7.60 14.91 -11.39
N GLY A 55 7.76 13.60 -11.58
CA GLY A 55 8.71 13.00 -12.52
C GLY A 55 10.10 12.79 -11.92
N ALA A 56 10.29 13.03 -10.61
CA ALA A 56 11.54 12.69 -9.97
C ALA A 56 11.78 11.18 -10.05
N ALA A 57 12.97 10.78 -10.50
CA ALA A 57 13.33 9.37 -10.63
C ALA A 57 13.31 8.70 -9.26
N VAL A 58 12.73 7.50 -9.20
CA VAL A 58 12.89 6.60 -8.06
C VAL A 58 13.93 5.54 -8.45
N HIS A 59 14.91 5.31 -7.59
CA HIS A 59 16.03 4.41 -7.85
C HIS A 59 16.43 3.60 -6.62
N MET A 60 17.44 2.75 -6.80
CA MET A 60 18.05 2.02 -5.70
C MET A 60 19.22 2.82 -5.13
N TRP A 61 19.21 3.04 -3.82
CA TRP A 61 20.31 3.71 -3.13
C TRP A 61 20.61 3.04 -1.78
N THR A 62 21.84 3.20 -1.31
CA THR A 62 22.21 2.72 0.03
C THR A 62 21.30 3.38 1.07
N CYS A 63 20.69 2.55 1.92
CA CYS A 63 19.80 3.02 2.97
C CYS A 63 20.55 3.94 3.94
N ASN A 64 20.00 5.12 4.21
CA ASN A 64 20.59 6.16 5.04
C ASN A 64 19.60 6.77 6.05
N GLY A 65 18.35 6.30 6.09
CA GLY A 65 17.31 6.78 7.01
C GLY A 65 16.72 8.16 6.64
N GLY A 66 16.96 8.64 5.43
CA GLY A 66 16.38 9.88 4.92
C GLY A 66 14.91 9.70 4.53
N ALA A 67 14.11 10.76 4.69
CA ALA A 67 12.68 10.75 4.33
C ALA A 67 12.42 10.40 2.85
N ASN A 68 13.39 10.61 1.96
CA ASN A 68 13.32 10.21 0.55
C ASN A 68 13.43 8.69 0.33
N GLN A 69 13.68 7.91 1.38
CA GLN A 69 13.73 6.44 1.38
C GLN A 69 12.60 5.81 2.21
N HIS A 70 11.78 6.63 2.86
CA HIS A 70 10.67 6.18 3.68
C HIS A 70 9.37 6.31 2.91
N TRP A 71 8.55 5.28 3.06
CA TRP A 71 7.28 5.13 2.38
C TRP A 71 6.22 4.68 3.37
N HIS A 72 4.98 5.08 3.10
CA HIS A 72 3.82 4.60 3.84
C HIS A 72 2.67 4.33 2.87
N TRP A 73 1.72 3.49 3.30
CA TRP A 73 0.53 3.21 2.52
C TRP A 73 -0.59 4.19 2.85
N VAL A 74 -1.24 4.70 1.80
CA VAL A 74 -2.55 5.36 1.88
C VAL A 74 -3.50 4.60 0.95
N GLY A 75 -4.27 3.66 1.53
CA GLY A 75 -4.98 2.67 0.72
C GLY A 75 -4.00 1.82 -0.07
N ASP A 76 -4.14 1.82 -1.39
CA ASP A 76 -3.25 1.11 -2.33
C ASP A 76 -2.11 1.98 -2.88
N GLN A 77 -1.97 3.22 -2.43
CA GLN A 77 -0.88 4.10 -2.83
C GLN A 77 0.30 3.95 -1.88
N LEU A 78 1.50 3.78 -2.44
CA LEU A 78 2.76 4.01 -1.72
C LEU A 78 3.11 5.48 -1.84
N ARG A 79 3.18 6.20 -0.72
CA ARG A 79 3.52 7.62 -0.68
C ARG A 79 4.86 7.81 0.00
N SER A 80 5.64 8.76 -0.50
CA SER A 80 6.93 9.11 0.08
C SER A 80 6.75 10.03 1.28
N ASP A 81 7.43 9.74 2.38
CA ASP A 81 7.45 10.63 3.56
C ASP A 81 8.12 11.98 3.27
N LEU A 82 8.87 12.07 2.17
CA LEU A 82 9.51 13.30 1.73
C LEU A 82 8.50 14.43 1.46
N ASN A 83 7.36 14.11 0.81
CA ASN A 83 6.42 15.12 0.32
C ASN A 83 5.01 14.60 0.01
N ASP A 84 4.64 13.41 0.48
CA ASP A 84 3.32 12.77 0.29
C ASP A 84 2.93 12.49 -1.17
N LYS A 85 3.89 12.52 -2.10
CA LYS A 85 3.68 12.11 -3.50
C LYS A 85 3.75 10.59 -3.66
N CYS A 86 3.11 10.11 -4.71
CA CYS A 86 2.90 8.69 -4.96
C CYS A 86 4.05 8.08 -5.77
N LEU A 87 4.40 6.83 -5.45
CA LEU A 87 5.15 5.96 -6.35
C LEU A 87 4.28 5.67 -7.59
N ASP A 88 4.79 6.01 -8.77
CA ASP A 88 4.04 6.04 -10.02
C ASP A 88 4.78 5.24 -11.11
N LEU A 89 4.06 4.50 -11.95
CA LEU A 89 4.60 4.00 -13.22
C LEU A 89 4.57 5.10 -14.29
N ALA A 90 5.76 5.57 -14.65
CA ALA A 90 5.96 6.72 -15.52
C ALA A 90 5.17 6.60 -16.83
N GLY A 91 4.42 7.67 -17.14
CA GLY A 91 3.60 7.76 -18.35
C GLY A 91 2.49 6.72 -18.46
N THR A 92 2.06 6.12 -17.34
CA THR A 92 1.03 5.06 -17.31
C THR A 92 1.42 3.87 -18.21
N ASN A 93 2.73 3.60 -18.34
CA ASN A 93 3.25 2.59 -19.25
C ASN A 93 2.88 1.17 -18.78
N PRO A 94 2.07 0.40 -19.53
CA PRO A 94 1.62 -0.94 -19.11
C PRO A 94 2.64 -2.05 -19.45
N TYR A 95 3.70 -1.74 -20.20
CA TYR A 95 4.63 -2.73 -20.74
C TYR A 95 5.74 -3.13 -19.76
N ASP A 96 6.44 -4.23 -20.07
CA ASP A 96 7.64 -4.61 -19.31
C ASP A 96 8.71 -3.53 -19.44
N GLY A 97 9.43 -3.28 -18.34
CA GLY A 97 10.45 -2.24 -18.31
C GLY A 97 9.91 -0.85 -17.98
N ALA A 98 8.61 -0.70 -17.70
CA ALA A 98 8.06 0.56 -17.20
C ALA A 98 8.76 0.95 -15.89
N MET A 99 9.36 2.14 -15.89
CA MET A 99 10.12 2.69 -14.77
C MET A 99 9.18 3.30 -13.73
N VAL A 100 9.66 3.37 -12.49
CA VAL A 100 8.97 4.10 -11.42
C VAL A 100 9.50 5.53 -11.26
N GLU A 101 8.61 6.43 -10.90
CA GLU A 101 8.89 7.82 -10.58
C GLU A 101 8.05 8.28 -9.39
N LEU A 102 8.33 9.48 -8.90
CA LEU A 102 7.50 10.17 -7.94
C LEU A 102 6.53 11.10 -8.68
N TRP A 103 5.23 11.03 -8.40
CA TRP A 103 4.24 11.87 -9.05
C TRP A 103 3.14 12.35 -8.10
N ASP A 104 2.48 13.45 -8.46
CA ASP A 104 1.29 13.91 -7.74
C ASP A 104 0.22 12.81 -7.66
N CYS A 105 -0.25 12.52 -6.46
CA CYS A 105 -1.28 11.51 -6.27
C CYS A 105 -2.59 11.92 -6.96
N ASN A 106 -3.05 11.12 -7.92
CA ASN A 106 -4.26 11.37 -8.72
C ASN A 106 -5.21 10.17 -8.76
N PHE A 107 -4.91 9.14 -7.96
CA PHE A 107 -5.70 7.91 -7.81
C PHE A 107 -5.87 7.08 -9.09
N GLN A 108 -5.02 7.27 -10.10
CA GLN A 108 -4.99 6.40 -11.27
C GLN A 108 -4.29 5.07 -10.97
N ASN A 109 -4.60 4.05 -11.76
CA ASN A 109 -4.13 2.67 -11.55
C ASN A 109 -2.59 2.52 -11.60
N ASN A 110 -1.88 3.42 -12.29
CA ASN A 110 -0.41 3.46 -12.31
C ASN A 110 0.24 3.86 -10.97
N GLN A 111 -0.55 4.36 -10.02
CA GLN A 111 -0.12 4.71 -8.65
C GLN A 111 -0.58 3.69 -7.61
N MET A 112 -1.22 2.60 -8.06
CA MET A 112 -1.78 1.58 -7.19
C MET A 112 -0.87 0.37 -7.16
N TRP A 113 -0.50 -0.03 -5.95
CA TRP A 113 0.45 -1.10 -5.69
C TRP A 113 -0.17 -2.13 -4.76
N GLY A 114 0.28 -3.37 -4.88
CA GLY A 114 -0.03 -4.43 -3.94
C GLY A 114 1.25 -5.10 -3.46
N TYR A 115 1.21 -5.66 -2.25
CA TYR A 115 2.32 -6.38 -1.66
C TYR A 115 1.87 -7.79 -1.26
N ASN A 116 2.44 -8.79 -1.93
CA ASN A 116 2.31 -10.20 -1.57
C ASN A 116 3.68 -10.70 -1.14
N ASN A 117 3.99 -10.53 0.15
CA ASN A 117 5.33 -10.74 0.72
C ASN A 117 6.06 -11.96 0.10
N PRO A 118 7.26 -11.77 -0.49
CA PRO A 118 8.08 -10.55 -0.54
C PRO A 118 7.93 -9.73 -1.83
N TYR A 119 6.84 -9.84 -2.57
CA TYR A 119 6.70 -9.26 -3.91
C TYR A 119 5.84 -7.99 -3.90
N LEU A 120 6.40 -6.89 -4.38
CA LEU A 120 5.67 -5.66 -4.69
C LEU A 120 5.25 -5.68 -6.17
N TYR A 121 3.99 -5.38 -6.47
CA TYR A 121 3.46 -5.43 -7.84
C TYR A 121 2.56 -4.24 -8.15
N SER A 122 2.53 -3.85 -9.42
CA SER A 122 1.63 -2.80 -9.89
C SER A 122 0.24 -3.36 -10.14
N LYS A 123 -0.79 -2.67 -9.66
CA LYS A 123 -2.19 -3.01 -9.97
C LYS A 123 -2.63 -2.58 -11.37
N LEU A 124 -1.85 -1.73 -12.06
CA LEU A 124 -2.11 -1.35 -13.45
C LEU A 124 -2.06 -2.56 -14.39
N ASN A 125 -1.01 -3.37 -14.27
CA ASN A 125 -0.67 -4.42 -15.24
C ASN A 125 -0.35 -5.77 -14.59
N SER A 126 -0.51 -5.90 -13.26
CA SER A 126 -0.23 -7.13 -12.51
C SER A 126 1.22 -7.63 -12.67
N LYS A 127 2.18 -6.71 -12.85
CA LYS A 127 3.61 -7.02 -12.99
C LYS A 127 4.39 -6.68 -11.73
N TYR A 128 5.46 -7.44 -11.47
CA TYR A 128 6.27 -7.28 -10.27
C TYR A 128 7.35 -6.22 -10.44
N LEU A 129 7.62 -5.48 -9.37
CA LEU A 129 8.77 -4.58 -9.30
C LEU A 129 10.06 -5.40 -9.28
N LEU A 130 10.98 -5.06 -10.17
CA LEU A 130 12.26 -5.71 -10.37
C LEU A 130 13.37 -4.67 -10.21
N MET A 131 14.32 -4.98 -9.33
CA MET A 131 15.61 -4.30 -9.37
C MET A 131 16.41 -4.74 -10.59
N VAL A 132 16.93 -3.77 -11.35
CA VAL A 132 17.78 -3.98 -12.53
C VAL A 132 19.19 -3.45 -12.31
N ASN A 133 20.12 -3.75 -13.22
CA ASN A 133 21.48 -3.19 -13.25
C ASN A 133 22.25 -3.31 -11.91
N ASN A 134 22.09 -4.43 -11.20
CA ASN A 134 22.68 -4.67 -9.88
C ASN A 134 22.38 -3.57 -8.83
N GLY A 135 21.29 -2.82 -9.01
CA GLY A 135 20.88 -1.74 -8.12
C GLY A 135 21.54 -0.39 -8.40
N LEU A 136 22.06 -0.16 -9.61
CA LEU A 136 22.62 1.13 -10.04
C LEU A 136 21.66 1.94 -10.93
N GLY A 137 20.36 1.74 -10.81
CA GLY A 137 19.36 2.45 -11.60
C GLY A 137 17.95 2.36 -11.04
N SER A 138 17.00 2.91 -11.78
CA SER A 138 15.58 2.83 -11.44
C SER A 138 15.07 1.40 -11.60
N PRO A 139 14.36 0.85 -10.59
CA PRO A 139 13.67 -0.41 -10.77
C PRO A 139 12.55 -0.23 -11.81
N VAL A 140 12.14 -1.37 -12.38
CA VAL A 140 11.10 -1.43 -13.40
C VAL A 140 10.05 -2.44 -13.00
N VAL A 141 8.85 -2.36 -13.55
CA VAL A 141 7.92 -3.50 -13.48
C VAL A 141 8.10 -4.42 -14.68
N THR A 142 8.10 -5.72 -14.43
CA THR A 142 8.16 -6.74 -15.48
C THR A 142 7.54 -8.03 -14.98
N GLN A 143 7.20 -8.93 -15.90
CA GLN A 143 6.69 -10.27 -15.64
C GLN A 143 5.39 -10.30 -14.81
N GLY A 144 4.31 -10.76 -15.44
CA GLY A 144 3.01 -10.86 -14.80
C GLY A 144 2.87 -12.05 -13.84
N ILE A 145 1.90 -11.97 -12.93
CA ILE A 145 1.28 -13.10 -12.18
C ILE A 145 1.05 -14.30 -13.15
N PRO A 146 1.28 -15.58 -12.76
CA PRO A 146 1.22 -16.12 -11.40
C PRO A 146 2.52 -16.45 -10.68
N PHE A 147 3.68 -16.48 -11.34
CA PHE A 147 4.94 -16.85 -10.66
C PHE A 147 6.02 -15.79 -10.90
N PRO A 148 6.34 -14.94 -9.90
CA PRO A 148 7.58 -14.20 -9.94
C PRO A 148 8.75 -15.21 -9.90
N PRO A 149 9.85 -14.98 -10.64
CA PRO A 149 11.03 -15.82 -10.53
C PRO A 149 11.52 -15.82 -9.09
N ASP A 150 11.95 -16.99 -8.60
CA ASP A 150 12.60 -17.11 -7.29
C ASP A 150 14.03 -16.52 -7.36
N ASN A 151 14.08 -15.19 -7.46
CA ASN A 151 15.29 -14.39 -7.57
C ASN A 151 15.17 -13.19 -6.61
N ARG A 152 16.23 -12.95 -5.85
CA ARG A 152 16.31 -11.86 -4.86
C ARG A 152 16.06 -10.47 -5.45
N ASN A 153 16.28 -10.26 -6.75
CA ASN A 153 16.00 -8.98 -7.41
C ASN A 153 14.50 -8.60 -7.40
N PHE A 154 13.59 -9.58 -7.30
CA PHE A 154 12.13 -9.36 -7.20
C PHE A 154 11.62 -9.29 -5.76
N LYS A 155 12.48 -9.59 -4.78
CA LYS A 155 12.07 -9.70 -3.38
C LYS A 155 12.38 -8.40 -2.64
N TRP A 156 11.36 -7.84 -2.05
CA TRP A 156 11.35 -6.57 -1.35
C TRP A 156 10.92 -6.79 0.10
N GLU A 157 11.70 -6.27 1.03
CA GLU A 157 11.41 -6.31 2.46
C GLU A 157 10.94 -4.92 2.91
N LEU A 158 9.76 -4.86 3.54
CA LEU A 158 9.28 -3.64 4.18
C LEU A 158 9.84 -3.59 5.60
N ARG A 159 10.79 -2.69 5.87
CA ARG A 159 11.41 -2.51 7.19
C ARG A 159 10.86 -1.26 7.88
N PRO A 160 10.12 -1.39 8.99
CA PRO A 160 9.61 -0.24 9.73
C PRO A 160 10.72 0.74 10.14
N VAL A 161 10.41 2.03 10.15
CA VAL A 161 11.31 3.13 10.57
C VAL A 161 10.72 4.00 11.68
#